data_AF-A0A2H0MWS8-F1
#
_entry.id   AF-A0A2H0MWS8-F1
#
_cell.length_a   1.000
_cell.length_b   1.000
_cell.length_c   1.000
_cell.angle_alpha   90.00
_cell.angle_beta   90.00
_cell.angle_gamma   90.00
#
_symmetry.space_group_name_H-M   'P 1'
#
loop_
_entity.id
_entity.type
_entity.pdbx_description
1 polymer ?
#
loop_
_entity_poly.entity_id
_entity_poly.type
_entity_poly.pdbx_seq_one_letter_code
_entity_poly.pdbx_strand_id
1 'polypeptide(L)'
;MYNLGIVAARGEIVVLCDSDVMLRPGFVESIVREFEDRDEGIVLHLDEVRSVQKNFYPFNHPSIEEVMAGGCINWSQEENKTTGLLDTEDRLHTLNYGACMAARREDLIAIGGADQHVDYLGHICGPYEMTFRLVNFGLKEVWSDNEFLYHTWHPGTDGKGNYLGPHDGFNMSSTALGARHTERIFPLEENPAIFSLRTKVNEISRDRLLEQVIAESPWQEWTLEKLEEQQRKFKPAVSNVKILVGQFVEKTRQFLKKNKNPKQLFRGLFVHSFHYIGKIIQQSQYNVKKCSDCLASLEKNNIESFALFGRGEIAETLYQLSKKSSVRLTNIFENGPEKSFYELKSLPVEKLKEYSGLIILGHRENIEANIAVLKKHDIPMSRIILLI
;
A
#
# COMPACT_ATOMS: atom_id res chain seq x y z
N MET A 1 16.96 -0.53 -7.39
CA MET A 1 18.13 -0.56 -6.49
C MET A 1 18.10 -1.74 -5.50
N TYR A 2 16.97 -2.06 -4.86
CA TYR A 2 16.91 -3.17 -3.89
C TYR A 2 17.43 -4.52 -4.42
N ASN A 3 17.00 -4.94 -5.62
CA ASN A 3 17.48 -6.20 -6.23
C ASN A 3 19.01 -6.24 -6.42
N LEU A 4 19.63 -5.11 -6.80
CA LEU A 4 21.09 -5.02 -6.90
C LEU A 4 21.74 -5.25 -5.52
N GLY A 5 21.20 -4.62 -4.48
CA GLY A 5 21.63 -4.84 -3.09
C GLY A 5 21.51 -6.29 -2.64
N ILE A 6 20.38 -6.94 -2.92
CA ILE A 6 20.12 -8.35 -2.58
C ILE A 6 21.09 -9.29 -3.30
N VAL A 7 21.32 -9.08 -4.61
CA VAL A 7 22.29 -9.86 -5.40
C VAL A 7 23.71 -9.67 -4.87
N ALA A 8 24.09 -8.43 -4.55
CA ALA A 8 25.43 -8.09 -4.05
C ALA A 8 25.67 -8.51 -2.59
N ALA A 9 24.63 -8.64 -1.77
CA ALA A 9 24.77 -8.99 -0.36
C ALA A 9 25.49 -10.34 -0.18
N ARG A 10 26.37 -10.39 0.82
CA ARG A 10 27.08 -11.61 1.26
C ARG A 10 26.62 -12.11 2.63
N GLY A 11 25.96 -11.25 3.40
CA GLY A 11 25.41 -11.60 4.70
C GLY A 11 24.14 -12.44 4.55
N GLU A 12 23.83 -13.18 5.61
CA GLU A 12 22.61 -13.97 5.73
C GLU A 12 21.37 -13.09 5.93
N ILE A 13 21.55 -11.94 6.56
CA ILE A 13 20.50 -10.92 6.77
C ILE A 13 20.81 -9.73 5.84
N VAL A 14 19.81 -9.28 5.10
CA VAL A 14 19.87 -8.05 4.31
C VAL A 14 19.06 -6.99 5.02
N VAL A 15 19.67 -5.82 5.21
CA VAL A 15 19.01 -4.63 5.77
C VAL A 15 18.90 -3.59 4.67
N LEU A 16 17.67 -3.15 4.40
CA LEU A 16 17.35 -2.03 3.52
C LEU A 16 16.99 -0.85 4.42
N CYS A 17 17.75 0.23 4.35
CA CYS A 17 17.53 1.43 5.16
C CYS A 17 17.73 2.70 4.34
N ASP A 18 17.08 3.78 4.79
CA ASP A 18 17.31 5.11 4.24
C ASP A 18 18.78 5.52 4.39
N SER A 19 19.29 6.25 3.40
CA SER A 19 20.72 6.58 3.31
C SER A 19 21.15 7.76 4.19
N ASP A 20 20.17 8.49 4.72
CA ASP A 20 20.31 9.76 5.44
C ASP A 20 19.86 9.67 6.91
N VAL A 21 19.89 8.45 7.45
CA VAL A 21 19.58 8.15 8.86
C VAL A 21 20.83 8.11 9.72
N MET A 22 20.65 8.50 10.98
CA MET A 22 21.62 8.31 12.05
C MET A 22 21.23 7.07 12.86
N LEU A 23 22.25 6.30 13.28
CA LEU A 23 22.08 5.01 13.94
C LEU A 23 22.82 5.00 15.29
N ARG A 24 22.29 4.27 16.26
CA ARG A 24 23.00 4.00 17.51
C ARG A 24 24.08 2.92 17.30
N PRO A 25 25.15 2.89 18.12
CA PRO A 25 26.18 1.86 18.02
C PRO A 25 25.68 0.40 18.09
N GLY A 26 24.53 0.16 18.74
CA GLY A 26 23.92 -1.17 18.89
C GLY A 26 23.06 -1.64 17.72
N PHE A 27 22.87 -0.82 16.68
CA PHE A 27 21.90 -1.06 15.60
C PHE A 27 22.04 -2.42 14.90
N VAL A 28 23.26 -2.84 14.59
CA VAL A 28 23.49 -4.13 13.91
C VAL A 28 23.25 -5.29 14.87
N GLU A 29 23.71 -5.15 16.11
CA GLU A 29 23.55 -6.18 17.14
C GLU A 29 22.08 -6.41 17.48
N SER A 30 21.26 -5.35 17.58
CA SER A 30 19.83 -5.48 17.84
C SER A 30 19.10 -6.22 16.71
N ILE A 31 19.46 -5.97 15.45
CA ILE A 31 18.91 -6.70 14.31
C ILE A 31 19.29 -8.17 14.37
N VAL A 32 20.57 -8.48 14.59
CA VAL A 32 21.03 -9.87 14.65
C VAL A 32 20.31 -10.64 15.75
N ARG A 33 20.18 -10.06 16.95
CA ARG A 33 19.46 -10.67 18.08
C ARG A 33 18.01 -10.99 17.75
N GLU A 34 17.29 -10.12 17.05
CA GLU A 34 15.90 -10.42 16.64
C GLU A 34 15.79 -11.67 15.75
N PHE A 35 16.79 -11.96 14.92
CA PHE A 35 16.84 -13.16 14.08
C PHE A 35 17.40 -14.40 14.78
N GLU A 36 18.19 -14.23 15.84
CA GLU A 36 18.75 -15.33 16.66
C GLU A 36 17.77 -15.78 17.76
N ASP A 37 17.06 -14.84 18.39
CA ASP A 37 16.17 -15.09 19.52
C ASP A 37 14.81 -15.68 19.10
N ARG A 38 14.54 -15.76 17.79
CA ARG A 38 13.26 -16.23 17.24
C ARG A 38 13.46 -17.49 16.42
N ASP A 39 12.74 -18.54 16.81
CA ASP A 39 12.69 -19.81 16.07
C ASP A 39 11.86 -19.73 14.77
N GLU A 40 11.05 -18.68 14.63
CA GLU A 40 10.15 -18.44 13.49
C GLU A 40 10.78 -17.50 12.45
N GLY A 41 10.47 -17.71 11.16
CA GLY A 41 10.91 -16.81 10.10
C GLY A 41 10.25 -15.43 10.24
N ILE A 42 11.04 -14.35 10.20
CA ILE A 42 10.55 -12.98 10.36
C ILE A 42 10.96 -12.07 9.20
N VAL A 43 10.17 -11.02 9.02
CA VAL A 43 10.58 -9.76 8.40
C VAL A 43 10.53 -8.68 9.48
N LEU A 44 11.69 -8.09 9.77
CA LEU A 44 11.88 -7.11 10.83
C LEU A 44 11.82 -5.69 10.25
N HIS A 45 11.11 -4.81 10.91
CA HIS A 45 11.09 -3.38 10.64
C HIS A 45 11.57 -2.59 11.85
N LEU A 46 12.25 -1.47 11.58
CA LEU A 46 12.62 -0.49 12.59
C LEU A 46 11.98 0.84 12.17
N ASP A 47 11.25 1.46 13.09
CA ASP A 47 10.60 2.74 12.82
C ASP A 47 11.58 3.89 12.98
N GLU A 48 11.24 5.02 12.38
CA GLU A 48 12.11 6.19 12.30
C GLU A 48 11.58 7.34 13.15
N VAL A 49 12.46 7.95 13.93
CA VAL A 49 12.20 9.21 14.64
C VAL A 49 12.55 10.38 13.73
N ARG A 50 11.56 11.22 13.43
CA ARG A 50 11.67 12.30 12.44
C ARG A 50 11.80 13.66 13.11
N SER A 51 12.94 14.31 12.92
CA SER A 51 13.16 15.70 13.33
C SER A 51 12.70 16.68 12.26
N VAL A 52 12.13 17.81 12.69
CA VAL A 52 11.76 18.94 11.80
C VAL A 52 12.80 20.05 11.78
N GLN A 53 13.92 19.87 12.47
CA GLN A 53 14.98 20.85 12.59
C GLN A 53 15.74 21.00 11.28
N LYS A 54 15.53 22.13 10.60
CA LYS A 54 16.15 22.42 9.30
C LYS A 54 17.63 22.77 9.39
N ASN A 55 18.09 23.20 10.56
CA ASN A 55 19.49 23.51 10.84
C ASN A 55 20.38 22.26 10.86
N PHE A 56 19.84 21.05 10.77
CA PHE A 56 20.66 19.84 10.59
C PHE A 56 21.02 19.54 9.12
N TYR A 57 20.24 20.07 8.19
CA TYR A 57 20.44 19.88 6.75
C TYR A 57 21.56 20.78 6.18
N PRO A 58 22.36 20.31 5.19
CA PRO A 58 22.37 18.94 4.66
C PRO A 58 23.17 17.96 5.52
N PHE A 59 24.20 18.42 6.23
CA PHE A 59 25.12 17.56 6.99
C PHE A 59 25.77 18.33 8.16
N ASN A 60 24.96 18.84 9.09
CA ASN A 60 25.49 19.48 10.30
C ASN A 60 25.74 18.49 11.45
N HIS A 61 25.67 17.18 11.15
CA HIS A 61 26.06 16.06 12.02
C HIS A 61 25.66 16.21 13.50
N PRO A 62 24.35 16.40 13.79
CA PRO A 62 23.91 16.51 15.18
C PRO A 62 24.16 15.20 15.93
N SER A 63 24.21 15.25 17.26
CA SER A 63 24.08 14.05 18.09
C SER A 63 22.63 13.57 18.09
N ILE A 64 22.39 12.30 18.46
CA ILE A 64 21.02 11.78 18.60
C ILE A 64 20.26 12.57 19.67
N GLU A 65 20.92 12.96 20.75
CA GLU A 65 20.33 13.79 21.82
C GLU A 65 19.88 15.15 21.29
N GLU A 66 20.65 15.78 20.41
CA GLU A 66 20.28 17.06 19.77
C GLU A 66 19.09 16.90 18.83
N VAL A 67 19.03 15.79 18.08
CA VAL A 67 17.90 15.42 17.22
C VAL A 67 16.62 15.30 18.05
N MET A 68 16.69 14.59 19.17
CA MET A 68 15.56 14.35 20.08
C MET A 68 15.12 15.61 20.83
N ALA A 69 16.07 16.48 21.19
CA ALA A 69 15.79 17.66 22.03
C ALA A 69 14.95 18.74 21.34
N GLY A 70 15.17 19.00 20.05
CA GLY A 70 14.45 20.08 19.35
C GLY A 70 13.11 19.68 18.75
N GLY A 71 12.54 18.57 19.22
CA GLY A 71 11.21 18.11 18.88
C GLY A 71 11.18 17.21 17.64
N CYS A 72 10.65 16.00 17.84
CA CYS A 72 10.38 15.04 16.78
C CYS A 72 8.87 14.96 16.56
N ILE A 73 8.43 14.97 15.29
CA ILE A 73 6.99 15.06 14.95
C ILE A 73 6.20 13.81 15.28
N ASN A 74 6.88 12.67 15.39
CA ASN A 74 6.28 11.37 15.55
C ASN A 74 6.81 10.63 16.78
N TRP A 75 7.26 11.35 17.82
CA TRP A 75 7.79 10.75 19.04
C TRP A 75 6.92 11.06 20.27
N SER A 76 6.61 10.03 21.06
CA SER A 76 6.02 10.16 22.38
C SER A 76 7.12 10.09 23.44
N GLN A 77 7.32 11.18 24.18
CA GLN A 77 8.28 11.23 25.29
C GLN A 77 7.82 10.38 26.48
N GLU A 78 6.51 10.27 26.71
CA GLU A 78 5.94 9.48 27.81
C GLU A 78 6.12 7.97 27.59
N GLU A 79 5.88 7.52 26.36
CA GLU A 79 5.93 6.10 26.00
C GLU A 79 7.30 5.66 25.45
N ASN A 80 8.21 6.61 25.22
CA ASN A 80 9.52 6.39 24.61
C ASN A 80 9.44 5.61 23.28
N LYS A 81 8.44 5.94 22.46
CA LYS A 81 8.10 5.24 21.20
C LYS A 81 7.65 6.22 20.13
N THR A 82 7.74 5.78 18.88
CA THR A 82 7.13 6.51 17.76
C THR A 82 5.61 6.41 17.81
N THR A 83 4.91 7.41 17.25
CA THR A 83 3.46 7.39 17.17
C THR A 83 2.92 6.24 16.32
N GLY A 84 3.70 5.75 15.35
CA GLY A 84 3.34 4.57 14.54
C GLY A 84 3.30 3.29 15.37
N LEU A 85 4.26 3.08 16.29
CA LEU A 85 4.27 1.93 17.20
C LEU A 85 3.15 1.97 18.25
N LEU A 86 2.64 3.17 18.56
CA LEU A 86 1.53 3.37 19.51
C LEU A 86 0.15 3.30 18.85
N ASP A 87 0.10 3.36 17.52
CA ASP A 87 -1.17 3.24 16.80
C ASP A 87 -1.71 1.81 16.91
N THR A 88 -2.99 1.69 17.26
CA THR A 88 -3.69 0.40 17.35
C THR A 88 -4.85 0.31 16.36
N GLU A 89 -5.17 1.40 15.66
CA GLU A 89 -6.25 1.47 14.69
C GLU A 89 -5.73 1.30 13.26
N ASP A 90 -4.66 2.01 12.89
CA ASP A 90 -4.20 2.09 11.50
C ASP A 90 -2.67 2.09 11.33
N ARG A 91 -2.05 1.08 11.95
CA ARG A 91 -0.60 0.84 11.90
C ARG A 91 -0.01 0.83 10.49
N LEU A 92 -0.80 0.37 9.51
CA LEU A 92 -0.36 0.26 8.12
C LEU A 92 0.05 1.60 7.52
N HIS A 93 -0.63 2.69 7.91
CA HIS A 93 -0.39 4.03 7.37
C HIS A 93 0.41 4.93 8.32
N THR A 94 0.53 4.56 9.59
CA THR A 94 1.27 5.35 10.59
C THR A 94 2.70 4.88 10.83
N LEU A 95 3.01 3.60 10.57
CA LEU A 95 4.37 3.09 10.61
C LEU A 95 5.13 3.45 9.33
N ASN A 96 6.40 3.83 9.47
CA ASN A 96 7.25 4.10 8.31
C ASN A 96 7.90 2.82 7.77
N TYR A 97 7.17 2.05 6.96
CA TYR A 97 7.74 0.89 6.29
C TYR A 97 8.85 1.22 5.29
N GLY A 98 9.03 2.49 4.93
CA GLY A 98 10.12 2.95 4.07
C GLY A 98 11.47 2.97 4.78
N ALA A 99 11.45 3.21 6.10
CA ALA A 99 12.64 3.59 6.86
C ALA A 99 13.69 2.48 6.94
N CYS A 100 13.29 1.30 7.41
CA CYS A 100 14.20 0.19 7.58
C CYS A 100 13.49 -1.16 7.62
N MET A 101 13.90 -2.06 6.74
CA MET A 101 13.40 -3.43 6.65
C MET A 101 14.58 -4.41 6.59
N ALA A 102 14.51 -5.46 7.39
CA ALA A 102 15.48 -6.55 7.41
C ALA A 102 14.79 -7.91 7.20
N ALA A 103 15.41 -8.77 6.40
CA ALA A 103 14.96 -10.14 6.18
C ALA A 103 16.16 -11.03 5.83
N ARG A 104 15.99 -12.35 5.98
CA ARG A 104 17.01 -13.28 5.48
C ARG A 104 17.13 -13.14 3.97
N ARG A 105 18.36 -13.15 3.48
CA ARG A 105 18.68 -13.03 2.06
C ARG A 105 18.02 -14.13 1.24
N GLU A 106 17.98 -15.34 1.78
CA GLU A 106 17.34 -16.48 1.12
C GLU A 106 15.84 -16.30 0.96
N ASP A 107 15.14 -15.74 1.95
CA ASP A 107 13.70 -15.47 1.87
C ASP A 107 13.40 -14.38 0.85
N LEU A 108 14.21 -13.31 0.82
CA LEU A 108 14.11 -12.27 -0.21
C LEU A 108 14.28 -12.84 -1.62
N ILE A 109 15.22 -13.76 -1.81
CA ILE A 109 15.39 -14.45 -3.10
C ILE A 109 14.21 -15.39 -3.36
N ALA A 110 13.70 -16.10 -2.35
CA ALA A 110 12.61 -17.06 -2.48
C ALA A 110 11.30 -16.41 -2.97
N ILE A 111 11.02 -15.18 -2.54
CA ILE A 111 9.86 -14.41 -3.02
C ILE A 111 10.10 -13.70 -4.35
N GLY A 112 11.29 -13.79 -4.95
CA GLY A 112 11.62 -13.14 -6.22
C GLY A 112 12.13 -11.70 -6.10
N GLY A 113 12.64 -11.30 -4.93
CA GLY A 113 13.21 -9.97 -4.70
C GLY A 113 12.15 -8.87 -4.73
N ALA A 114 12.56 -7.62 -4.94
CA ALA A 114 11.66 -6.48 -5.12
C ALA A 114 10.98 -6.50 -6.50
N ASP A 115 9.70 -6.13 -6.54
CA ASP A 115 8.90 -6.07 -7.76
C ASP A 115 9.34 -4.92 -8.66
N GLN A 116 9.65 -5.22 -9.93
CA GLN A 116 10.12 -4.24 -10.91
C GLN A 116 8.99 -3.56 -11.69
N HIS A 117 7.73 -3.94 -11.41
CA HIS A 117 6.58 -3.40 -12.12
C HIS A 117 6.48 -1.87 -12.00
N VAL A 118 6.05 -1.22 -13.08
CA VAL A 118 5.99 0.25 -13.22
C VAL A 118 5.16 0.95 -12.14
N ASP A 119 4.23 0.24 -11.50
CA ASP A 119 3.43 0.77 -10.38
C ASP A 119 4.28 1.16 -9.16
N TYR A 120 5.50 0.63 -9.06
CA TYR A 120 6.48 0.95 -8.00
C TYR A 120 7.52 1.97 -8.46
N LEU A 121 7.27 2.69 -9.55
CA LEU A 121 8.10 3.82 -9.92
C LEU A 121 7.75 5.04 -9.04
N GLY A 122 8.77 5.80 -8.64
CA GLY A 122 8.62 7.11 -8.00
C GLY A 122 8.77 7.08 -6.49
N HIS A 123 7.85 7.69 -5.75
CA HIS A 123 7.93 7.79 -4.28
C HIS A 123 7.09 6.73 -3.54
N ILE A 124 6.03 6.21 -4.17
CA ILE A 124 5.19 5.16 -3.59
C ILE A 124 5.80 3.79 -3.90
N CYS A 125 7.02 3.58 -3.41
CA CYS A 125 7.78 2.35 -3.58
C CYS A 125 8.67 2.14 -2.36
N GLY A 126 8.34 1.15 -1.54
CA GLY A 126 9.07 0.86 -0.32
C GLY A 126 9.20 -0.64 -0.11
N PRO A 127 10.07 -1.07 0.82
CA PRO A 127 10.25 -2.48 1.13
C PRO A 127 9.01 -3.10 1.81
N TYR A 128 7.97 -2.33 2.15
CA TYR A 128 6.66 -2.87 2.56
C TYR A 128 6.07 -3.85 1.55
N GLU A 129 6.29 -3.63 0.26
CA GLU A 129 5.77 -4.50 -0.78
C GLU A 129 6.34 -5.91 -0.64
N MET A 130 7.66 -6.02 -0.46
CA MET A 130 8.33 -7.27 -0.15
C MET A 130 7.88 -7.83 1.18
N THR A 131 7.67 -6.98 2.20
CA THR A 131 7.16 -7.39 3.51
C THR A 131 5.84 -8.14 3.37
N PHE A 132 4.89 -7.62 2.59
CA PHE A 132 3.59 -8.27 2.40
C PHE A 132 3.73 -9.61 1.70
N ARG A 133 4.63 -9.72 0.72
CA ARG A 133 4.91 -10.99 0.04
C ARG A 133 5.66 -12.00 0.92
N LEU A 134 6.56 -11.54 1.79
CA LEU A 134 7.21 -12.38 2.81
C LEU A 134 6.18 -12.89 3.83
N VAL A 135 5.23 -12.05 4.24
CA VAL A 135 4.13 -12.49 5.11
C VAL A 135 3.27 -13.54 4.41
N ASN A 136 2.91 -13.32 3.15
CA ASN A 136 2.19 -14.33 2.35
C ASN A 136 3.01 -15.61 2.14
N PHE A 137 4.34 -15.51 2.14
CA PHE A 137 5.27 -16.64 2.07
C PHE A 137 5.36 -17.42 3.40
N GLY A 138 4.81 -16.88 4.49
CA GLY A 138 4.73 -17.52 5.80
C GLY A 138 5.61 -16.89 6.87
N LEU A 139 6.26 -15.75 6.61
CA LEU A 139 7.04 -15.03 7.62
C LEU A 139 6.15 -14.17 8.49
N LYS A 140 6.62 -13.85 9.68
CA LYS A 140 5.96 -12.93 10.59
C LYS A 140 6.48 -11.51 10.43
N GLU A 141 5.56 -10.56 10.33
CA GLU A 141 5.88 -9.13 10.39
C GLU A 141 6.18 -8.73 11.84
N VAL A 142 7.39 -8.23 12.08
CA VAL A 142 7.86 -7.80 13.41
C VAL A 142 8.33 -6.36 13.32
N TRP A 143 7.93 -5.55 14.30
CA TRP A 143 8.42 -4.19 14.49
C TRP A 143 9.23 -4.12 15.77
N SER A 144 10.49 -3.66 15.68
CA SER A 144 11.33 -3.44 16.84
C SER A 144 10.73 -2.36 17.74
N ASP A 145 10.70 -2.60 19.04
CA ASP A 145 10.30 -1.63 20.05
C ASP A 145 11.49 -1.01 20.81
N ASN A 146 12.72 -1.46 20.51
CA ASN A 146 13.92 -1.11 21.25
C ASN A 146 14.98 -0.36 20.42
N GLU A 147 14.89 -0.40 19.09
CA GLU A 147 15.84 0.29 18.20
C GLU A 147 15.10 1.13 17.16
N PHE A 148 15.64 2.31 16.89
CA PHE A 148 15.03 3.31 16.02
C PHE A 148 16.06 3.96 15.11
N LEU A 149 15.61 4.40 13.93
CA LEU A 149 16.39 5.27 13.06
C LEU A 149 16.15 6.73 13.42
N TYR A 150 17.14 7.59 13.26
CA TYR A 150 17.01 9.01 13.55
C TYR A 150 17.21 9.82 12.28
N HIS A 151 16.16 10.48 11.84
CA HIS A 151 16.12 11.17 10.55
C HIS A 151 16.04 12.67 10.72
N THR A 152 16.91 13.36 9.99
CA THR A 152 16.93 14.82 9.96
C THR A 152 16.14 15.32 8.76
N TRP A 153 15.42 16.43 8.95
CA TRP A 153 14.67 17.05 7.87
C TRP A 153 15.54 17.32 6.63
N HIS A 154 15.03 17.00 5.45
CA HIS A 154 15.59 17.42 4.17
C HIS A 154 14.49 17.87 3.18
N PRO A 155 14.82 18.66 2.14
CA PRO A 155 13.90 18.98 1.07
C PRO A 155 13.41 17.69 0.38
N GLY A 156 12.10 17.60 0.13
CA GLY A 156 11.52 16.45 -0.59
C GLY A 156 11.23 15.22 0.25
N THR A 157 11.40 15.26 1.59
CA THR A 157 11.11 14.14 2.51
C THR A 157 9.71 13.52 2.35
N ASP A 158 8.73 14.27 1.86
CA ASP A 158 7.36 13.77 1.62
C ASP A 158 7.07 13.47 0.13
N GLY A 159 8.11 13.27 -0.68
CA GLY A 159 7.98 12.93 -2.10
C GLY A 159 7.41 14.05 -2.99
N LYS A 160 7.47 15.30 -2.51
CA LYS A 160 6.89 16.45 -3.23
C LYS A 160 7.57 16.62 -4.60
N GLY A 161 6.79 16.51 -5.67
CA GLY A 161 7.26 16.64 -7.05
C GLY A 161 7.74 15.32 -7.67
N ASN A 162 7.65 14.21 -6.94
CA ASN A 162 7.93 12.88 -7.49
C ASN A 162 6.69 12.31 -8.16
N TYR A 163 6.90 11.43 -9.15
CA TYR A 163 5.84 10.57 -9.64
C TYR A 163 5.33 9.68 -8.50
N LEU A 164 4.01 9.53 -8.43
CA LEU A 164 3.35 8.62 -7.50
C LEU A 164 2.66 7.55 -8.33
N GLY A 165 3.14 6.32 -8.24
CA GLY A 165 2.44 5.16 -8.79
C GLY A 165 1.06 4.95 -8.14
N PRO A 166 0.25 3.99 -8.62
CA PRO A 166 -1.08 3.72 -8.08
C PRO A 166 -1.08 3.52 -6.56
N HIS A 167 -1.80 4.39 -5.85
CA HIS A 167 -1.79 4.41 -4.39
C HIS A 167 -3.19 4.61 -3.81
N ASP A 168 -3.32 4.38 -2.51
CA ASP A 168 -4.57 4.37 -1.78
C ASP A 168 -4.99 5.73 -1.17
N GLY A 169 -4.28 6.80 -1.51
CA GLY A 169 -4.42 8.14 -0.93
C GLY A 169 -3.66 8.37 0.40
N PHE A 170 -3.15 7.31 1.01
CA PHE A 170 -2.44 7.29 2.30
C PHE A 170 -0.98 6.84 2.16
N ASN A 171 -0.40 7.11 0.99
CA ASN A 171 0.99 6.80 0.63
C ASN A 171 1.34 5.30 0.57
N MET A 172 0.35 4.42 0.45
CA MET A 172 0.58 2.98 0.22
C MET A 172 0.21 2.59 -1.20
N SER A 173 1.09 1.81 -1.85
CA SER A 173 0.84 1.29 -3.19
C SER A 173 -0.38 0.38 -3.17
N SER A 174 -1.39 0.69 -3.97
CA SER A 174 -2.55 -0.20 -4.13
C SER A 174 -2.16 -1.56 -4.70
N THR A 175 -1.08 -1.62 -5.48
CA THR A 175 -0.55 -2.86 -6.06
C THR A 175 0.10 -3.73 -4.99
N ALA A 176 0.79 -3.13 -4.00
CA ALA A 176 1.28 -3.83 -2.82
C ALA A 176 0.14 -4.33 -1.92
N LEU A 177 -0.88 -3.49 -1.68
CA LEU A 177 -2.07 -3.90 -0.92
C LEU A 177 -2.79 -5.06 -1.60
N GLY A 178 -2.85 -5.03 -2.94
CA GLY A 178 -3.32 -6.14 -3.75
C GLY A 178 -2.53 -7.42 -3.53
N ALA A 179 -1.19 -7.33 -3.42
CA ALA A 179 -0.33 -8.47 -3.12
C ALA A 179 -0.69 -9.10 -1.77
N ARG A 180 -0.76 -8.29 -0.70
CA ARG A 180 -1.16 -8.74 0.64
C ARG A 180 -2.51 -9.44 0.61
N HIS A 181 -3.47 -8.87 -0.10
CA HIS A 181 -4.83 -9.38 -0.12
C HIS A 181 -5.03 -10.66 -0.94
N THR A 182 -4.30 -10.79 -2.05
CA THR A 182 -4.40 -11.93 -2.96
C THR A 182 -3.47 -13.08 -2.58
N GLU A 183 -2.78 -12.96 -1.44
CA GLU A 183 -1.75 -13.91 -0.99
C GLU A 183 -0.64 -14.11 -2.05
N ARG A 184 -0.41 -13.10 -2.91
CA ARG A 184 0.62 -13.15 -3.94
C ARG A 184 1.99 -13.17 -3.29
N ILE A 185 2.84 -14.13 -3.69
CA ILE A 185 4.21 -14.28 -3.18
C ILE A 185 5.24 -13.74 -4.17
N PHE A 186 5.02 -13.94 -5.47
CA PHE A 186 5.96 -13.52 -6.52
C PHE A 186 5.68 -12.09 -7.01
N PRO A 187 6.71 -11.35 -7.45
CA PRO A 187 6.52 -10.04 -8.07
C PRO A 187 5.69 -10.16 -9.36
N LEU A 188 5.04 -9.07 -9.76
CA LEU A 188 4.43 -8.94 -11.08
C LEU A 188 5.50 -8.93 -12.17
N GLU A 189 6.64 -8.30 -11.88
CA GLU A 189 7.82 -8.29 -12.74
C GLU A 189 9.07 -8.68 -11.92
N GLU A 190 9.51 -9.93 -12.08
CA GLU A 190 10.71 -10.46 -11.40
C GLU A 190 11.99 -10.04 -12.12
N ASN A 191 13.01 -9.65 -11.35
CA ASN A 191 14.31 -9.37 -11.94
C ASN A 191 14.99 -10.68 -12.43
N PRO A 192 15.54 -10.72 -13.66
CA PRO A 192 16.18 -11.93 -14.20
C PRO A 192 17.32 -12.50 -13.35
N ALA A 193 18.11 -11.65 -12.69
CA ALA A 193 19.20 -12.11 -11.81
C ALA A 193 18.66 -12.76 -10.53
N ILE A 194 17.58 -12.20 -9.96
CA ILE A 194 16.91 -12.80 -8.80
C ILE A 194 16.24 -14.12 -9.20
N PHE A 195 15.55 -14.17 -10.34
CA PHE A 195 14.97 -15.40 -10.88
C PHE A 195 16.04 -16.50 -11.02
N SER A 196 17.22 -16.16 -11.55
CA SER A 196 18.33 -17.09 -11.70
C SER A 196 18.85 -17.61 -10.36
N LEU A 197 19.01 -16.73 -9.36
CA LEU A 197 19.36 -17.10 -7.99
C LEU A 197 18.32 -18.03 -7.34
N ARG A 198 17.03 -17.71 -7.51
CA ARG A 198 15.91 -18.43 -6.89
C ARG A 198 15.73 -19.83 -7.49
N THR A 199 15.81 -19.93 -8.81
CA THR A 199 15.58 -21.20 -9.53
C THR A 199 16.82 -22.08 -9.59
N LYS A 200 18.00 -21.55 -9.25
CA LYS A 200 19.30 -22.23 -9.36
C LYS A 200 19.56 -22.75 -10.79
N VAL A 201 18.95 -22.12 -11.79
CA VAL A 201 19.13 -22.47 -13.20
C VAL A 201 20.48 -21.91 -13.65
N ASN A 202 21.44 -22.82 -13.79
CA ASN A 202 22.85 -22.57 -14.08
C ASN A 202 23.63 -21.97 -12.90
N GLU A 203 24.85 -22.47 -12.68
CA GLU A 203 25.82 -21.80 -11.79
C GLU A 203 26.29 -20.51 -12.47
N ILE A 204 25.50 -19.46 -12.33
CA ILE A 204 25.85 -18.13 -12.83
C ILE A 204 26.79 -17.48 -11.82
N SER A 205 27.97 -17.07 -12.28
CA SER A 205 28.90 -16.31 -11.45
C SER A 205 28.25 -15.03 -10.94
N ARG A 206 28.62 -14.60 -9.73
CA ARG A 206 28.14 -13.35 -9.14
C ARG A 206 28.32 -12.13 -10.05
N ASP A 207 29.43 -12.00 -10.75
CA ASP A 207 29.69 -10.85 -11.63
C ASP A 207 28.68 -10.80 -12.78
N ARG A 208 28.34 -11.95 -13.36
CA ARG A 208 27.26 -12.06 -14.36
C ARG A 208 25.89 -11.71 -13.79
N LEU A 209 25.58 -12.10 -12.56
CA LEU A 209 24.33 -11.70 -11.91
C LEU A 209 24.26 -10.19 -11.68
N LEU A 210 25.40 -9.56 -11.33
CA LEU A 210 25.50 -8.10 -11.18
C LEU A 210 25.36 -7.38 -12.53
N GLU A 211 25.90 -7.92 -13.61
CA GLU A 211 25.65 -7.42 -14.96
C GLU A 211 24.16 -7.53 -15.33
N GLN A 212 23.53 -8.67 -15.05
CA GLN A 212 22.12 -8.92 -15.37
C GLN A 212 21.14 -8.07 -14.56
N VAL A 213 21.41 -7.82 -13.28
CA VAL A 213 20.50 -7.00 -12.44
C VAL A 213 20.53 -5.53 -12.84
N ILE A 214 21.64 -5.07 -13.43
CA ILE A 214 21.83 -3.70 -13.93
C ILE A 214 21.44 -3.59 -15.41
N ALA A 215 21.37 -4.71 -16.14
CA ALA A 215 21.10 -4.73 -17.58
C ALA A 215 19.91 -3.83 -17.93
N GLU A 216 20.09 -3.03 -18.99
CA GLU A 216 19.15 -2.00 -19.41
C GLU A 216 17.75 -2.60 -19.68
N SER A 217 16.89 -2.56 -18.66
CA SER A 217 15.44 -2.73 -18.83
C SER A 217 14.88 -1.49 -19.54
N PRO A 218 13.63 -1.51 -20.05
CA PRO A 218 13.05 -0.51 -20.96
C PRO A 218 12.74 0.85 -20.29
N TRP A 219 13.44 1.19 -19.21
CA TRP A 219 13.31 2.46 -18.48
C TRP A 219 13.58 3.68 -19.35
N GLN A 220 14.24 3.52 -20.51
CA GLN A 220 14.41 4.58 -21.51
C GLN A 220 13.06 5.14 -22.00
N GLU A 221 11.97 4.37 -21.87
CA GLU A 221 10.63 4.84 -22.21
C GLU A 221 9.93 5.59 -21.06
N TRP A 222 10.49 5.59 -19.86
CA TRP A 222 9.90 6.18 -18.67
C TRP A 222 10.25 7.66 -18.54
N THR A 223 9.64 8.47 -19.41
CA THR A 223 9.71 9.93 -19.25
C THR A 223 8.57 10.42 -18.35
N LEU A 224 8.84 11.43 -17.52
CA LEU A 224 7.81 12.09 -16.70
C LEU A 224 6.60 12.49 -17.56
N GLU A 225 6.84 12.99 -18.77
CA GLU A 225 5.80 13.36 -19.73
C GLU A 225 4.92 12.18 -20.13
N LYS A 226 5.48 11.00 -20.43
CA LYS A 226 4.70 9.81 -20.80
C LYS A 226 3.91 9.27 -19.61
N LEU A 227 4.51 9.29 -18.42
CA LEU A 227 3.85 8.86 -17.17
C LEU A 227 2.70 9.81 -16.79
N GLU A 228 2.94 11.12 -16.91
CA GLU A 228 1.90 12.13 -16.70
C GLU A 228 0.83 12.07 -17.79
N GLU A 229 1.18 11.79 -19.05
CA GLU A 229 0.20 11.63 -20.14
C GLU A 229 -0.72 10.44 -19.88
N GLN A 230 -0.18 9.32 -19.38
CA GLN A 230 -0.97 8.17 -18.95
C GLN A 230 -1.94 8.53 -17.81
N GLN A 231 -1.52 9.35 -16.84
CA GLN A 231 -2.41 9.84 -15.78
C GLN A 231 -3.43 10.87 -16.30
N ARG A 232 -3.02 11.83 -17.14
CA ARG A 232 -3.85 12.92 -17.68
C ARG A 232 -4.88 12.46 -18.70
N LYS A 233 -4.63 11.35 -19.42
CA LYS A 233 -5.63 10.72 -20.30
C LYS A 233 -6.88 10.29 -19.53
N PHE A 234 -6.81 10.21 -18.20
CA PHE A 234 -7.98 10.10 -17.35
C PHE A 234 -8.63 11.47 -17.08
N LYS A 235 -9.36 12.02 -18.06
CA LYS A 235 -10.32 13.10 -17.77
C LYS A 235 -11.60 12.45 -17.26
N PRO A 236 -12.03 12.68 -16.00
CA PRO A 236 -13.32 12.19 -15.56
C PRO A 236 -14.39 12.77 -16.49
N ALA A 237 -15.19 11.90 -17.12
CA ALA A 237 -16.35 12.35 -17.87
C ALA A 237 -17.19 13.26 -16.97
N VAL A 238 -17.85 14.30 -17.50
CA VAL A 238 -18.66 15.26 -16.72
C VAL A 238 -19.67 14.54 -15.81
N SER A 239 -20.14 13.37 -16.23
CA SER A 239 -21.04 12.53 -15.46
C SER A 239 -20.44 11.92 -14.18
N ASN A 240 -19.12 11.90 -14.05
CA ASN A 240 -18.39 11.41 -12.87
C ASN A 240 -18.22 12.50 -11.82
N VAL A 241 -18.36 13.78 -12.19
CA VAL A 241 -18.29 14.92 -11.25
C VAL A 241 -19.35 14.79 -10.16
N LYS A 242 -20.56 14.33 -10.49
CA LYS A 242 -21.63 14.11 -9.50
C LYS A 242 -21.27 13.02 -8.48
N ILE A 243 -20.56 11.97 -8.92
CA ILE A 243 -20.05 10.90 -8.05
C ILE A 243 -18.98 11.48 -7.12
N LEU A 244 -18.00 12.21 -7.68
CA LEU A 244 -16.93 12.86 -6.93
C LEU A 244 -17.47 13.83 -5.86
N VAL A 245 -18.47 14.65 -6.21
CA VAL A 245 -19.11 15.58 -5.26
C VAL A 245 -19.85 14.83 -4.15
N GLY A 246 -20.57 13.75 -4.48
CA GLY A 246 -21.24 12.93 -3.46
C GLY A 246 -20.26 12.33 -2.46
N GLN A 247 -19.16 11.77 -2.95
CA GLN A 247 -18.09 11.19 -2.14
C GLN A 247 -17.41 12.23 -1.24
N PHE A 248 -17.17 13.43 -1.80
CA PHE A 248 -16.61 14.54 -1.05
C PHE A 248 -17.50 14.98 0.12
N VAL A 249 -18.82 15.09 -0.11
CA VAL A 249 -19.79 15.47 0.93
C VAL A 249 -19.83 14.44 2.05
N GLU A 250 -19.83 13.15 1.73
CA GLU A 250 -19.91 12.10 2.75
C GLU A 250 -18.61 12.00 3.57
N LYS A 251 -17.43 12.09 2.94
CA LYS A 251 -16.14 12.14 3.66
C LYS A 251 -16.04 13.37 4.57
N THR A 252 -16.53 14.52 4.10
CA THR A 252 -16.60 15.74 4.93
C THR A 252 -17.52 15.49 6.13
N ARG A 253 -18.70 14.89 5.93
CA ARG A 253 -19.63 14.57 7.01
C ARG A 253 -19.02 13.60 8.03
N GLN A 254 -18.32 12.55 7.59
CA GLN A 254 -17.66 11.59 8.48
C GLN A 254 -16.52 12.25 9.27
N PHE A 255 -15.71 13.08 8.62
CA PHE A 255 -14.67 13.85 9.29
C PHE A 255 -15.24 14.78 10.37
N LEU A 256 -16.35 15.45 10.07
CA LEU A 256 -17.07 16.31 11.03
C LEU A 256 -17.66 15.50 12.21
N LYS A 257 -18.11 14.26 11.99
CA LYS A 257 -18.62 13.38 13.05
C LYS A 257 -17.52 12.91 14.00
N LYS A 258 -16.32 12.61 13.49
CA LYS A 258 -15.19 12.13 14.30
C LYS A 258 -14.57 13.25 15.15
N ASN A 259 -14.54 14.48 14.66
CA ASN A 259 -13.88 15.60 15.34
C ASN A 259 -14.87 16.46 16.13
N LYS A 260 -14.99 16.22 17.44
CA LYS A 260 -15.90 16.98 18.33
C LYS A 260 -15.36 18.36 18.74
N ASN A 261 -14.08 18.67 18.49
CA ASN A 261 -13.46 19.91 18.94
C ASN A 261 -13.40 20.97 17.81
N PRO A 262 -14.14 22.10 17.93
CA PRO A 262 -14.20 23.15 16.90
C PRO A 262 -12.83 23.78 16.57
N LYS A 263 -11.91 23.84 17.55
CA LYS A 263 -10.58 24.43 17.34
C LYS A 263 -9.66 23.52 16.53
N GLN A 264 -9.74 22.20 16.72
CA GLN A 264 -9.01 21.23 15.89
C GLN A 264 -9.61 21.17 14.47
N LEU A 265 -10.94 21.29 14.38
CA LEU A 265 -11.68 21.37 13.13
C LEU A 265 -11.20 22.55 12.27
N PHE A 266 -11.16 23.76 12.84
CA PHE A 266 -10.74 24.98 12.14
C PHE A 266 -9.27 24.96 11.71
N ARG A 267 -8.37 24.39 12.52
CA ARG A 267 -6.94 24.30 12.19
C ARG A 267 -6.69 23.25 11.09
N GLY A 268 -7.41 22.13 11.11
CA GLY A 268 -7.39 21.13 10.04
C GLY A 268 -8.05 21.60 8.75
N LEU A 269 -9.15 22.36 8.83
CA LEU A 269 -9.92 22.85 7.67
C LEU A 269 -9.30 24.01 6.89
N PHE A 270 -8.23 24.67 7.36
CA PHE A 270 -7.60 25.77 6.62
C PHE A 270 -6.21 25.44 6.07
N VAL A 271 -5.43 24.63 6.78
CA VAL A 271 -4.05 24.28 6.35
C VAL A 271 -3.98 22.87 5.74
N HIS A 272 -4.83 21.93 6.19
CA HIS A 272 -4.88 20.58 5.60
C HIS A 272 -5.99 20.40 4.58
N SER A 273 -6.96 21.32 4.48
CA SER A 273 -8.11 21.17 3.60
C SER A 273 -7.76 21.12 2.12
N PHE A 274 -6.92 22.01 1.58
CA PHE A 274 -6.59 21.94 0.14
C PHE A 274 -5.85 20.66 -0.22
N HIS A 275 -4.92 20.22 0.64
CA HIS A 275 -4.19 18.96 0.45
C HIS A 275 -5.11 17.74 0.62
N TYR A 276 -5.94 17.73 1.64
CA TYR A 276 -6.92 16.68 1.94
C TYR A 276 -8.01 16.59 0.87
N ILE A 277 -8.51 17.73 0.38
CA ILE A 277 -9.44 17.82 -0.76
C ILE A 277 -8.76 17.27 -2.01
N GLY A 278 -7.51 17.67 -2.28
CA GLY A 278 -6.71 17.12 -3.38
C GLY A 278 -6.60 15.59 -3.30
N LYS A 279 -6.26 15.05 -2.13
CA LYS A 279 -6.20 13.60 -1.87
C LYS A 279 -7.56 12.92 -2.06
N ILE A 280 -8.65 13.51 -1.58
CA ILE A 280 -10.00 12.97 -1.79
C ILE A 280 -10.32 12.91 -3.29
N ILE A 281 -10.07 13.99 -4.03
CA ILE A 281 -10.33 14.05 -5.47
C ILE A 281 -9.51 12.99 -6.20
N GLN A 282 -8.22 12.88 -5.91
CA GLN A 282 -7.34 11.88 -6.51
C GLN A 282 -7.83 10.46 -6.20
N GLN A 283 -8.15 10.17 -4.94
CA GLN A 283 -8.64 8.85 -4.53
C GLN A 283 -9.96 8.50 -5.22
N SER A 284 -10.87 9.45 -5.29
CA SER A 284 -12.17 9.25 -5.92
C SER A 284 -12.04 9.11 -7.45
N GLN A 285 -11.16 9.86 -8.11
CA GLN A 285 -10.81 9.64 -9.53
C GLN A 285 -10.23 8.25 -9.76
N TYR A 286 -9.33 7.82 -8.89
CA TYR A 286 -8.74 6.49 -8.93
C TYR A 286 -9.79 5.38 -8.77
N ASN A 287 -10.69 5.50 -7.80
CA ASN A 287 -11.80 4.56 -7.60
C ASN A 287 -12.68 4.48 -8.85
N VAL A 288 -13.04 5.62 -9.45
CA VAL A 288 -13.82 5.67 -10.69
C VAL A 288 -13.09 4.97 -11.82
N LYS A 289 -11.77 5.20 -11.97
CA LYS A 289 -10.96 4.53 -12.99
C LYS A 289 -10.99 3.02 -12.79
N LYS A 290 -10.68 2.53 -11.58
CA LYS A 290 -10.68 1.09 -11.26
C LYS A 290 -12.04 0.44 -11.51
N CYS A 291 -13.12 1.09 -11.10
CA CYS A 291 -14.48 0.60 -11.35
C CYS A 291 -14.77 0.54 -12.86
N SER A 292 -14.37 1.56 -13.62
CA SER A 292 -14.54 1.60 -15.07
C SER A 292 -13.73 0.50 -15.76
N ASP A 293 -12.47 0.32 -15.40
CA ASP A 293 -11.59 -0.72 -15.95
C ASP A 293 -12.12 -2.12 -15.62
N CYS A 294 -12.66 -2.31 -14.40
CA CYS A 294 -13.31 -3.54 -13.98
C CYS A 294 -14.54 -3.85 -14.86
N LEU A 295 -15.44 -2.88 -15.04
CA LEU A 295 -16.61 -3.05 -15.91
C LEU A 295 -16.20 -3.36 -17.35
N ALA A 296 -15.23 -2.64 -17.91
CA ALA A 296 -14.72 -2.90 -19.26
C ALA A 296 -14.12 -4.31 -19.40
N SER A 297 -13.43 -4.80 -18.36
CA SER A 297 -12.94 -6.19 -18.31
C SER A 297 -14.09 -7.19 -18.30
N LEU A 298 -15.15 -6.94 -17.55
CA LEU A 298 -16.36 -7.79 -17.55
C LEU A 298 -17.04 -7.81 -18.92
N GLU A 299 -17.19 -6.64 -19.58
CA GLU A 299 -17.74 -6.55 -20.95
C GLU A 299 -16.91 -7.37 -21.93
N LYS A 300 -15.57 -7.22 -21.88
CA LYS A 300 -14.64 -7.95 -22.76
C LYS A 300 -14.74 -9.47 -22.59
N ASN A 301 -15.10 -9.94 -21.39
CA ASN A 301 -15.29 -11.35 -21.08
C ASN A 301 -16.75 -11.82 -21.26
N ASN A 302 -17.61 -11.02 -21.90
CA ASN A 302 -19.03 -11.32 -22.13
C ASN A 302 -19.82 -11.59 -20.83
N ILE A 303 -19.45 -10.93 -19.73
CA ILE A 303 -20.19 -11.01 -18.47
C ILE A 303 -21.28 -9.93 -18.48
N GLU A 304 -22.54 -10.34 -18.55
CA GLU A 304 -23.68 -9.42 -18.63
C GLU A 304 -24.08 -8.82 -17.28
N SER A 305 -23.77 -9.50 -16.18
CA SER A 305 -24.14 -9.04 -14.85
C SER A 305 -23.21 -9.52 -13.76
N PHE A 306 -23.19 -8.77 -12.66
CA PHE A 306 -22.47 -9.10 -11.44
C PHE A 306 -23.31 -8.72 -10.21
N ALA A 307 -22.85 -9.17 -9.05
CA ALA A 307 -23.33 -8.74 -7.75
C ALA A 307 -22.22 -8.06 -6.95
N LEU A 308 -22.60 -7.25 -5.97
CA LEU A 308 -21.67 -6.68 -5.00
C LEU A 308 -21.77 -7.38 -3.65
N PHE A 309 -20.64 -7.54 -2.97
CA PHE A 309 -20.61 -7.85 -1.54
C PHE A 309 -20.11 -6.63 -0.77
N GLY A 310 -20.97 -6.11 0.12
CA GLY A 310 -20.74 -4.91 0.91
C GLY A 310 -21.27 -3.61 0.29
N ARG A 311 -21.09 -2.52 1.04
CA ARG A 311 -21.46 -1.15 0.64
C ARG A 311 -20.22 -0.25 0.57
N GLY A 312 -20.40 1.03 0.30
CA GLY A 312 -19.34 2.04 0.36
C GLY A 312 -19.03 2.67 -0.99
N GLU A 313 -17.93 3.41 -1.02
CA GLU A 313 -17.58 4.31 -2.13
C GLU A 313 -17.49 3.58 -3.49
N ILE A 314 -16.85 2.41 -3.50
CA ILE A 314 -16.69 1.60 -4.71
C ILE A 314 -18.03 0.98 -5.14
N ALA A 315 -18.84 0.50 -4.19
CA ALA A 315 -20.17 -0.05 -4.49
C ALA A 315 -21.07 1.01 -5.15
N GLU A 316 -21.08 2.23 -4.62
CA GLU A 316 -21.81 3.36 -5.20
C GLU A 316 -21.28 3.71 -6.59
N THR A 317 -19.96 3.74 -6.74
CA THR A 317 -19.31 4.03 -8.03
C THR A 317 -19.66 2.99 -9.08
N LEU A 318 -19.55 1.70 -8.77
CA LEU A 318 -19.91 0.59 -9.66
C LEU A 318 -21.39 0.62 -10.03
N TYR A 319 -22.29 0.89 -9.07
CA TYR A 319 -23.72 1.04 -9.37
C TYR A 319 -23.95 2.16 -10.40
N GLN A 320 -23.39 3.35 -10.17
CA GLN A 320 -23.58 4.49 -11.07
C GLN A 320 -22.95 4.26 -12.46
N LEU A 321 -21.78 3.62 -12.52
CA LEU A 321 -21.13 3.30 -13.79
C LEU A 321 -21.86 2.16 -14.53
N SER A 322 -22.36 1.15 -13.83
CA SER A 322 -23.10 0.03 -14.45
C SER A 322 -24.39 0.49 -15.14
N LYS A 323 -25.00 1.60 -14.72
CA LYS A 323 -26.18 2.18 -15.39
C LYS A 323 -25.89 2.66 -16.82
N LYS A 324 -24.62 2.87 -17.15
CA LYS A 324 -24.16 3.34 -18.47
C LYS A 324 -23.35 2.28 -19.23
N SER A 325 -23.09 1.14 -18.60
CA SER A 325 -22.37 0.01 -19.18
C SER A 325 -23.38 -1.05 -19.66
N SER A 326 -22.93 -1.95 -20.52
CA SER A 326 -23.69 -3.15 -20.88
C SER A 326 -23.74 -4.17 -19.73
N VAL A 327 -22.78 -4.12 -18.79
CA VAL A 327 -22.78 -4.97 -17.60
C VAL A 327 -23.65 -4.36 -16.50
N ARG A 328 -24.59 -5.15 -15.98
CA ARG A 328 -25.55 -4.70 -14.95
C ARG A 328 -25.22 -5.21 -13.56
N LEU A 329 -25.25 -4.31 -12.58
CA LEU A 329 -25.34 -4.72 -11.18
C LEU A 329 -26.75 -5.24 -10.87
N THR A 330 -26.84 -6.51 -10.49
CA THR A 330 -28.12 -7.21 -10.27
C THR A 330 -28.50 -7.30 -8.80
N ASN A 331 -27.52 -7.57 -7.94
CA ASN A 331 -27.74 -7.81 -6.52
C ASN A 331 -26.64 -7.16 -5.69
N ILE A 332 -26.99 -6.82 -4.45
CA ILE A 332 -26.04 -6.41 -3.42
C ILE A 332 -26.29 -7.33 -2.24
N PHE A 333 -25.21 -7.84 -1.67
CA PHE A 333 -25.23 -8.74 -0.54
C PHE A 333 -24.51 -8.09 0.63
N GLU A 334 -25.06 -8.20 1.84
CA GLU A 334 -24.43 -7.63 3.04
C GLU A 334 -24.58 -8.52 4.28
N ASN A 335 -23.70 -8.30 5.24
CA ASN A 335 -23.86 -8.82 6.59
C ASN A 335 -24.83 -7.92 7.36
N GLY A 336 -26.09 -8.35 7.47
CA GLY A 336 -27.08 -7.64 8.26
C GLY A 336 -28.51 -7.74 7.70
N PRO A 337 -29.46 -7.05 8.35
CA PRO A 337 -30.84 -7.01 7.87
C PRO A 337 -30.91 -6.31 6.52
N GLU A 338 -31.88 -6.72 5.69
CA GLU A 338 -32.14 -6.11 4.39
C GLU A 338 -32.30 -4.59 4.51
N LYS A 339 -31.52 -3.87 3.71
CA LYS A 339 -31.59 -2.41 3.60
C LYS A 339 -31.60 -2.04 2.13
N SER A 340 -32.29 -0.97 1.76
CA SER A 340 -32.21 -0.44 0.40
C SER A 340 -30.80 0.08 0.09
N PHE A 341 -30.37 -0.11 -1.14
CA PHE A 341 -29.19 0.51 -1.72
C PHE A 341 -29.60 1.07 -3.09
N TYR A 342 -29.92 2.36 -3.11
CA TYR A 342 -30.62 3.01 -4.22
C TYR A 342 -31.89 2.22 -4.64
N GLU A 343 -31.95 1.76 -5.89
CA GLU A 343 -33.08 1.02 -6.46
C GLU A 343 -32.98 -0.50 -6.21
N LEU A 344 -31.87 -0.97 -5.64
CA LEU A 344 -31.64 -2.38 -5.34
C LEU A 344 -31.96 -2.67 -3.87
N LYS A 345 -32.54 -3.84 -3.62
CA LYS A 345 -32.62 -4.38 -2.25
C LYS A 345 -31.32 -5.12 -1.96
N SER A 346 -30.69 -4.77 -0.84
CA SER A 346 -29.59 -5.56 -0.34
C SER A 346 -30.14 -6.84 0.27
N LEU A 347 -29.60 -7.96 -0.18
CA LEU A 347 -29.97 -9.30 0.22
C LEU A 347 -29.05 -9.78 1.35
N PRO A 348 -29.54 -10.65 2.22
CA PRO A 348 -28.71 -11.24 3.27
C PRO A 348 -27.66 -12.18 2.64
N VAL A 349 -26.48 -12.27 3.27
CA VAL A 349 -25.32 -13.04 2.78
C VAL A 349 -25.64 -14.51 2.47
N GLU A 350 -26.59 -15.12 3.17
CA GLU A 350 -27.03 -16.49 2.97
C GLU A 350 -27.57 -16.73 1.55
N LYS A 351 -28.12 -15.70 0.92
CA LYS A 351 -28.64 -15.75 -0.45
C LYS A 351 -27.54 -15.79 -1.52
N LEU A 352 -26.27 -15.57 -1.16
CA LEU A 352 -25.15 -15.70 -2.11
C LEU A 352 -25.02 -17.12 -2.68
N LYS A 353 -25.43 -18.14 -1.94
CA LYS A 353 -25.41 -19.54 -2.40
C LYS A 353 -26.34 -19.77 -3.60
N GLU A 354 -27.40 -18.97 -3.70
CA GLU A 354 -28.37 -19.02 -4.81
C GLU A 354 -27.90 -18.23 -6.03
N TYR A 355 -26.95 -17.30 -5.85
CA TYR A 355 -26.36 -16.53 -6.93
C TYR A 355 -25.25 -17.35 -7.60
N SER A 356 -25.21 -17.40 -8.93
CA SER A 356 -24.20 -18.13 -9.71
C SER A 356 -23.19 -17.23 -10.43
N GLY A 357 -23.47 -15.92 -10.52
CA GLY A 357 -22.62 -14.95 -11.23
C GLY A 357 -21.36 -14.53 -10.46
N LEU A 358 -20.64 -13.55 -11.02
CA LEU A 358 -19.46 -12.95 -10.40
C LEU A 358 -19.84 -11.99 -9.28
N ILE A 359 -19.06 -12.02 -8.19
CA ILE A 359 -19.24 -11.18 -7.02
C ILE A 359 -18.05 -10.24 -6.94
N ILE A 360 -18.32 -8.94 -7.02
CA ILE A 360 -17.29 -7.92 -6.82
C ILE A 360 -17.31 -7.50 -5.35
N LEU A 361 -16.15 -7.54 -4.72
CA LEU A 361 -15.95 -7.06 -3.36
C LEU A 361 -15.28 -5.68 -3.43
N GLY A 362 -16.07 -4.65 -3.15
CA GLY A 362 -15.66 -3.24 -3.28
C GLY A 362 -15.34 -2.55 -1.95
N HIS A 363 -15.17 -3.29 -0.85
CA HIS A 363 -14.91 -2.69 0.45
C HIS A 363 -13.42 -2.81 0.80
N ARG A 364 -12.71 -1.67 0.87
CA ARG A 364 -11.30 -1.63 1.28
C ARG A 364 -11.12 -2.00 2.74
N GLU A 365 -11.92 -1.40 3.62
CA GLU A 365 -11.88 -1.73 5.04
C GLU A 365 -12.51 -3.12 5.25
N ASN A 366 -11.96 -3.96 6.13
CA ASN A 366 -12.48 -5.28 6.46
C ASN A 366 -12.53 -6.28 5.28
N ILE A 367 -11.65 -6.12 4.29
CA ILE A 367 -11.61 -7.00 3.13
C ILE A 367 -11.38 -8.46 3.52
N GLU A 368 -10.51 -8.72 4.50
CA GLU A 368 -10.23 -10.05 5.04
C GLU A 368 -11.44 -10.65 5.75
N ALA A 369 -12.12 -9.85 6.58
CA ALA A 369 -13.35 -10.28 7.25
C ALA A 369 -14.45 -10.60 6.22
N ASN A 370 -14.56 -9.81 5.15
CA ASN A 370 -15.51 -10.06 4.07
C ASN A 370 -15.16 -11.33 3.29
N ILE A 371 -13.88 -11.57 2.98
CA ILE A 371 -13.44 -12.85 2.38
C ILE A 371 -13.74 -14.02 3.31
N ALA A 372 -13.44 -13.91 4.61
CA ALA A 372 -13.70 -14.96 5.58
C ALA A 372 -15.19 -15.31 5.64
N VAL A 373 -16.06 -14.30 5.53
CA VAL A 373 -17.51 -14.49 5.40
C VAL A 373 -17.85 -15.21 4.10
N LEU A 374 -17.33 -14.77 2.95
CA LEU A 374 -17.59 -15.45 1.67
C LEU A 374 -17.13 -16.91 1.68
N LYS A 375 -15.95 -17.19 2.24
CA LYS A 375 -15.41 -18.55 2.44
C LYS A 375 -16.31 -19.39 3.35
N LYS A 376 -16.81 -18.82 4.46
CA LYS A 376 -17.76 -19.48 5.38
C LYS A 376 -19.08 -19.87 4.70
N HIS A 377 -19.47 -19.15 3.65
CA HIS A 377 -20.64 -19.46 2.84
C HIS A 377 -20.31 -20.27 1.57
N ASP A 378 -19.16 -20.95 1.53
CA ASP A 378 -18.73 -21.84 0.45
C ASP A 378 -18.67 -21.15 -0.94
N ILE A 379 -18.43 -19.84 -0.97
CA ILE A 379 -18.30 -19.10 -2.23
C ILE A 379 -16.89 -19.31 -2.77
N PRO A 380 -16.74 -19.89 -3.99
CA PRO A 380 -15.42 -20.17 -4.54
C PRO A 380 -14.71 -18.88 -4.93
N MET A 381 -13.40 -18.80 -4.65
CA MET A 381 -12.57 -17.63 -4.96
C MET A 381 -12.57 -17.27 -6.45
N SER A 382 -12.76 -18.24 -7.34
CA SER A 382 -12.88 -18.02 -8.79
C SER A 382 -14.08 -17.16 -9.19
N ARG A 383 -15.08 -17.01 -8.31
CA ARG A 383 -16.25 -16.14 -8.54
C ARG A 383 -16.09 -14.75 -7.93
N ILE A 384 -14.99 -14.48 -7.23
CA ILE A 384 -14.80 -13.25 -6.48
C ILE A 384 -13.79 -12.36 -7.20
N ILE A 385 -14.19 -11.13 -7.53
CA ILE A 385 -13.31 -10.08 -8.02
C ILE A 385 -13.07 -9.10 -6.88
N LEU A 386 -11.80 -8.92 -6.51
CA LEU A 386 -11.37 -8.03 -5.45
C LEU A 386 -11.02 -6.69 -6.09
N LEU A 387 -11.85 -5.68 -5.84
CA LEU A 387 -11.64 -4.34 -6.38
C LEU A 387 -11.11 -3.43 -5.27
N ILE A 388 -9.80 -3.52 -5.02
CA ILE A 388 -9.05 -2.82 -3.97
C ILE A 388 -8.35 -1.60 -4.53
#